data_AF-A0A7Y4XDZ8-F1
#
_entry.id   AF-A0A7Y4XDZ8-F1
#
_cell.length_a   1.000
_cell.length_b   1.000
_cell.length_c   1.000
_cell.angle_alpha   90.00
_cell.angle_beta   90.00
_cell.angle_gamma   90.00
#
_symmetry.space_group_name_H-M   'P 1'
#
loop_
_entity.id
_entity.type
_entity.pdbx_description
1 polymer ?
#
loop_
_entity_poly.entity_id
_entity_poly.type
_entity_poly.pdbx_seq_one_letter_code
_entity_poly.pdbx_strand_id
1 'polypeptide(L)'
;MMLAGKLSIDKVQIEANTATPINLNGIVETPTALFFVSTWCDWYLKGSHPAVSQNCIAAQKQVNKLYKQYPQVNWVGVASRLWTGAPELAEYKKKFNVKHPLEVDSTNSITFEYAVKDYPTLILLNKGKEVFRTQHINSKEISTELKQLTAH
;
A
#
# COMPACT_ATOMS: atom_id res chain seq x y z
N MET A 1 -9.26 54.95 15.97
CA MET A 1 -9.63 53.83 16.85
C MET A 1 -9.26 52.54 16.12
N MET A 2 -8.08 51.99 16.38
CA MET A 2 -7.62 50.71 15.84
C MET A 2 -7.33 49.80 17.03
N LEU A 3 -7.97 48.62 17.08
CA LEU A 3 -7.57 47.52 17.96
C LEU A 3 -7.11 46.38 17.05
N ALA A 4 -5.80 46.24 16.91
CA ALA A 4 -5.17 45.11 16.26
C ALA A 4 -5.17 43.93 17.25
N GLY A 5 -5.96 42.90 16.96
CA GLY A 5 -5.94 41.63 17.69
C GLY A 5 -4.70 40.83 17.33
N LYS A 6 -3.80 40.61 18.30
CA LYS A 6 -2.66 39.68 18.18
C LYS A 6 -3.19 38.25 18.29
N LEU A 7 -3.16 37.50 17.19
CA LEU A 7 -3.26 36.04 17.23
C LEU A 7 -1.94 35.49 17.81
N SER A 8 -2.01 34.85 18.98
CA SER A 8 -0.89 34.07 19.52
C SER A 8 -0.88 32.71 18.87
N ILE A 9 0.26 32.33 18.31
CA ILE A 9 0.52 31.00 17.75
C ILE A 9 0.94 30.15 18.95
N ASP A 10 0.00 29.41 19.54
CA ASP A 10 0.35 28.43 20.57
C ASP A 10 1.35 27.42 19.99
N LYS A 11 2.36 27.09 20.80
CA LYS A 11 3.53 26.27 20.42
C LYS A 11 3.12 24.96 19.75
N VAL A 12 3.21 24.90 18.42
CA VAL A 12 3.18 23.65 17.66
C VAL A 12 4.44 22.85 18.02
N GLN A 13 4.28 21.80 18.81
CA GLN A 13 5.34 20.81 19.03
C GLN A 13 5.31 19.85 17.84
N ILE A 14 6.35 19.88 17.00
CA ILE A 14 6.54 18.88 15.94
C ILE A 14 7.27 17.71 16.59
N GLU A 15 6.56 16.61 16.80
CA GLU A 15 7.21 15.35 17.20
C GLU A 15 8.19 14.93 16.10
N ALA A 16 9.43 14.64 16.50
CA ALA A 16 10.45 14.16 15.57
C ALA A 16 9.97 12.85 14.94
N ASN A 17 9.85 12.85 13.61
CA ASN A 17 9.39 11.69 12.88
C ASN A 17 10.52 10.63 12.84
N THR A 18 10.42 9.60 13.68
CA THR A 18 11.32 8.43 13.65
C THR A 18 10.96 7.44 12.53
N ALA A 19 10.19 7.88 11.53
CA ALA A 19 9.79 7.09 10.39
C ALA A 19 11.00 6.55 9.62
N THR A 20 11.03 5.24 9.45
CA THR A 20 11.96 4.59 8.53
C THR A 20 11.26 4.47 7.17
N PRO A 21 11.84 4.99 6.08
CA PRO A 21 11.30 4.79 4.75
C PRO A 21 11.25 3.30 4.40
N ILE A 22 10.19 2.86 3.73
CA ILE A 22 10.13 1.52 3.16
C ILE A 22 11.25 1.39 2.13
N ASN A 23 12.02 0.31 2.23
CA ASN A 23 13.16 0.06 1.36
C ASN A 23 12.69 -0.50 0.00
N LEU A 24 12.96 0.22 -1.08
CA LEU A 24 12.70 -0.19 -2.47
C LEU A 24 13.99 -0.66 -3.19
N ASN A 25 14.99 -1.15 -2.48
CA ASN A 25 16.16 -1.76 -3.10
C ASN A 25 15.75 -2.95 -3.96
N GLY A 26 16.39 -3.12 -5.13
CA GLY A 26 16.11 -4.24 -6.02
C GLY A 26 15.06 -3.96 -7.10
N ILE A 27 14.38 -2.80 -7.09
CA ILE A 27 13.32 -2.51 -8.06
C ILE A 27 13.81 -2.39 -9.51
N VAL A 28 15.09 -2.09 -9.74
CA VAL A 28 15.65 -1.99 -11.09
C VAL A 28 16.17 -3.33 -11.60
N GLU A 29 16.48 -4.25 -10.69
CA GLU A 29 17.05 -5.57 -10.97
C GLU A 29 15.98 -6.66 -11.11
N THR A 30 14.92 -6.59 -10.29
CA THR A 30 13.89 -7.62 -10.19
C THR A 30 12.51 -7.04 -10.49
N PRO A 31 11.67 -7.71 -11.29
CA PRO A 31 10.25 -7.35 -11.42
C PRO A 31 9.62 -7.17 -10.04
N THR A 32 8.99 -6.03 -9.81
CA THR A 32 8.50 -5.64 -8.48
C THR A 32 6.99 -5.48 -8.51
N ALA A 33 6.32 -5.97 -7.48
CA ALA A 33 4.89 -5.76 -7.25
C ALA A 33 4.70 -4.89 -6.00
N LEU A 34 4.22 -3.67 -6.20
CA LEU A 34 3.84 -2.76 -5.12
C LEU A 34 2.34 -2.90 -4.84
N PHE A 35 1.98 -3.32 -3.64
CA PHE A 35 0.59 -3.54 -3.25
C PHE A 35 0.17 -2.59 -2.14
N PHE A 36 -0.64 -1.59 -2.50
CA PHE A 36 -1.12 -0.54 -1.63
C PHE A 36 -2.45 -0.93 -0.99
N VAL A 37 -2.51 -0.84 0.34
CA VAL A 37 -3.69 -1.18 1.14
C VAL A 37 -3.96 -0.18 2.23
N SER A 38 -5.22 -0.09 2.65
CA SER A 38 -5.62 0.53 3.91
C SER A 38 -6.15 -0.56 4.83
N THR A 39 -5.60 -0.66 6.04
CA THR A 39 -5.94 -1.75 6.99
C THR A 39 -7.40 -1.72 7.46
N TRP A 40 -8.06 -0.57 7.29
CA TRP A 40 -9.44 -0.33 7.67
C TRP A 40 -10.45 -0.44 6.53
N CYS A 41 -9.99 -0.55 5.27
CA CYS A 41 -10.86 -0.50 4.10
C CYS A 41 -11.97 -1.56 4.13
N ASP A 42 -11.67 -2.74 4.66
CA ASP A 42 -12.59 -3.86 4.64
C ASP A 42 -13.78 -3.70 5.60
N TRP A 43 -13.61 -2.99 6.72
CA TRP A 43 -14.65 -2.84 7.73
C TRP A 43 -15.25 -1.44 7.76
N TYR A 44 -14.43 -0.39 7.61
CA TYR A 44 -14.89 1.00 7.71
C TYR A 44 -15.83 1.36 6.55
N LEU A 45 -15.49 0.90 5.34
CA LEU A 45 -16.28 1.16 4.14
C LEU A 45 -17.45 0.18 3.96
N LYS A 46 -17.63 -0.79 4.86
CA LYS A 46 -18.65 -1.84 4.71
C LYS A 46 -20.07 -1.26 4.60
N GLY A 47 -20.38 -0.21 5.36
CA GLY A 47 -21.70 0.42 5.35
C GLY A 47 -21.88 1.42 4.21
N SER A 48 -20.86 2.22 3.90
CA SER A 48 -20.95 3.34 2.94
C SER A 48 -20.59 2.95 1.50
N HIS A 49 -19.59 2.08 1.32
CA HIS A 49 -19.08 1.63 0.03
C HIS A 49 -18.82 0.11 0.05
N PRO A 50 -19.87 -0.72 0.17
CA PRO A 50 -19.73 -2.16 0.38
C PRO A 50 -18.93 -2.86 -0.72
N ALA A 51 -19.06 -2.41 -1.98
CA ALA A 51 -18.29 -2.96 -3.09
C ALA A 51 -16.78 -2.74 -2.91
N VAL A 52 -16.36 -1.56 -2.42
CA VAL A 52 -14.95 -1.24 -2.14
C VAL A 52 -14.43 -2.07 -0.98
N SER A 53 -15.20 -2.18 0.10
CA SER A 53 -14.87 -3.05 1.25
C SER A 53 -14.64 -4.52 0.80
N GLN A 54 -15.54 -5.07 -0.03
CA GLN A 54 -15.36 -6.42 -0.58
C GLN A 54 -14.15 -6.52 -1.51
N ASN A 55 -13.90 -5.49 -2.32
CA ASN A 55 -12.72 -5.44 -3.18
C ASN A 55 -11.42 -5.47 -2.38
N CYS A 56 -11.34 -4.75 -1.25
CA CYS A 56 -10.19 -4.80 -0.34
C CYS A 56 -9.95 -6.21 0.23
N ILE A 57 -11.02 -6.90 0.64
CA ILE A 57 -10.94 -8.29 1.12
C ILE A 57 -10.45 -9.22 0.01
N ALA A 58 -11.03 -9.08 -1.19
CA ALA A 58 -10.70 -9.92 -2.33
C ALA A 58 -9.25 -9.71 -2.77
N ALA A 59 -8.82 -8.45 -2.92
CA ALA A 59 -7.47 -8.07 -3.33
C ALA A 59 -6.41 -8.69 -2.43
N GLN A 60 -6.52 -8.53 -1.10
CA GLN A 60 -5.57 -9.10 -0.16
C GLN A 60 -5.49 -10.64 -0.27
N LYS A 61 -6.62 -11.32 -0.46
CA LYS A 61 -6.64 -12.78 -0.68
C LYS A 61 -5.97 -13.19 -1.98
N GLN A 62 -6.15 -12.42 -3.06
CA GLN A 62 -5.53 -12.72 -4.35
C GLN A 62 -4.03 -12.46 -4.33
N VAL A 63 -3.57 -11.35 -3.73
CA VAL A 63 -2.13 -11.07 -3.56
C VAL A 63 -1.45 -12.17 -2.74
N ASN A 64 -2.08 -12.68 -1.68
CA ASN A 64 -1.56 -13.82 -0.94
C ASN A 64 -1.36 -15.08 -1.80
N LYS A 65 -2.21 -15.30 -2.81
CA LYS A 65 -2.07 -16.42 -3.75
C LYS A 65 -0.95 -16.16 -4.76
N LEU A 66 -0.94 -14.97 -5.35
CA LEU A 66 0.07 -14.55 -6.33
C LEU A 66 1.48 -14.55 -5.73
N TYR A 67 1.65 -14.07 -4.50
CA TYR A 67 2.93 -14.12 -3.78
C TYR A 67 3.50 -15.54 -3.70
N LYS A 68 2.65 -16.55 -3.42
CA LYS A 68 3.07 -17.95 -3.37
C LYS A 68 3.43 -18.52 -4.74
N GLN A 69 2.76 -18.04 -5.79
CA GLN A 69 2.96 -18.52 -7.16
C GLN A 69 4.18 -17.88 -7.83
N TYR A 70 4.52 -16.65 -7.43
CA TYR A 70 5.59 -15.85 -8.01
C TYR A 70 6.58 -15.39 -6.92
N PRO A 71 7.29 -16.31 -6.24
CA PRO A 71 8.25 -15.95 -5.20
C PRO A 71 9.49 -15.22 -5.74
N GLN A 72 9.74 -15.30 -7.06
CA GLN A 72 10.85 -14.59 -7.73
C GLN A 72 10.58 -13.10 -7.95
N VAL A 73 9.34 -12.64 -7.77
CA VAL A 73 8.97 -11.23 -7.87
C VAL A 73 9.28 -10.55 -6.54
N ASN A 74 9.81 -9.33 -6.58
CA ASN A 74 9.99 -8.54 -5.38
C ASN A 74 8.62 -7.97 -4.93
N TRP A 75 8.03 -8.53 -3.88
CA TRP A 75 6.72 -8.08 -3.39
C TRP A 75 6.86 -7.10 -2.23
N VAL A 76 6.31 -5.90 -2.39
CA VAL A 76 6.30 -4.86 -1.37
C VAL A 76 4.86 -4.46 -1.06
N GLY A 77 4.37 -4.84 0.11
CA GLY A 77 3.11 -4.35 0.65
C GLY A 77 3.29 -2.98 1.30
N VAL A 78 2.46 -2.02 0.90
CA VAL A 78 2.49 -0.62 1.35
C VAL A 78 1.16 -0.29 2.04
N ALA A 79 1.15 -0.31 3.36
CA ALA A 79 -0.02 0.06 4.14
C ALA A 79 -0.07 1.59 4.34
N SER A 80 -1.23 2.18 4.06
CA SER A 80 -1.49 3.59 4.36
C SER A 80 -1.32 3.86 5.86
N ARG A 81 -0.59 4.92 6.22
CA ARG A 81 -0.43 5.36 7.62
C ARG A 81 -1.73 5.87 8.26
N LEU A 82 -2.76 6.21 7.48
CA LEU A 82 -4.01 6.70 8.03
C LEU A 82 -4.64 5.61 8.89
N TRP A 83 -4.75 5.87 10.20
CA TRP A 83 -5.23 4.94 11.23
C TRP A 83 -4.51 3.58 11.24
N THR A 84 -3.25 3.54 10.81
CA THR A 84 -2.45 2.32 10.84
C THR A 84 -1.12 2.57 11.52
N GLY A 85 -0.99 2.11 12.76
CA GLY A 85 0.27 1.91 13.44
C GLY A 85 0.69 0.44 13.44
N ALA A 86 1.70 0.12 14.27
CA ALA A 86 2.15 -1.26 14.42
C ALA A 86 1.07 -2.24 14.91
N PRO A 87 0.19 -1.88 15.89
CA PRO A 87 -0.88 -2.77 16.35
C PRO A 87 -1.90 -3.09 15.24
N GLU A 88 -2.37 -2.08 14.51
CA GLU A 88 -3.36 -2.25 13.45
C GLU A 88 -2.77 -3.06 12.27
N LEU A 89 -1.50 -2.83 11.94
CA LEU A 89 -0.79 -3.63 10.95
C LEU A 89 -0.69 -5.10 11.38
N ALA A 90 -0.38 -5.37 12.65
CA ALA A 90 -0.29 -6.72 13.19
C ALA A 90 -1.65 -7.44 13.18
N GLU A 91 -2.72 -6.74 13.56
CA GLU A 91 -4.09 -7.26 13.46
C GLU A 91 -4.46 -7.57 12.02
N TYR A 92 -4.19 -6.65 11.09
CA TYR A 92 -4.45 -6.83 9.67
C TYR A 92 -3.70 -8.06 9.11
N LYS A 93 -2.41 -8.18 9.43
CA LYS A 93 -1.57 -9.34 9.06
C LYS A 93 -2.17 -10.64 9.56
N LYS A 94 -2.61 -10.68 10.82
CA LYS A 94 -3.25 -11.85 11.43
C LYS A 94 -4.58 -12.18 10.75
N LYS A 95 -5.48 -11.20 10.63
CA LYS A 95 -6.84 -11.33 10.08
C LYS A 95 -6.83 -11.90 8.67
N PHE A 96 -5.97 -11.37 7.79
CA PHE A 96 -5.88 -11.80 6.41
C PHE A 96 -4.82 -12.87 6.15
N ASN A 97 -4.10 -13.30 7.18
CA ASN A 97 -2.98 -14.24 7.08
C ASN A 97 -2.00 -13.80 5.98
N VAL A 98 -1.59 -12.53 6.03
CA VAL A 98 -0.74 -11.87 5.01
C VAL A 98 0.55 -12.65 4.83
N LYS A 99 0.88 -12.97 3.57
CA LYS A 99 2.03 -13.83 3.23
C LYS A 99 3.25 -13.08 2.70
N HIS A 100 3.04 -11.89 2.15
CA HIS A 100 4.08 -11.05 1.57
C HIS A 100 4.61 -10.04 2.62
N PRO A 101 5.79 -9.45 2.40
CA PRO A 101 6.23 -8.28 3.15
C PRO A 101 5.16 -7.17 3.09
N LEU A 102 4.90 -6.54 4.24
CA LEU A 102 3.91 -5.48 4.37
C LEU A 102 4.35 -4.53 5.48
N GLU A 103 4.53 -3.26 5.13
CA GLU A 103 5.01 -2.20 6.01
C GLU A 103 4.11 -0.97 5.90
N VAL A 104 4.12 -0.12 6.92
CA VAL A 104 3.39 1.15 6.90
C VAL A 104 4.23 2.21 6.20
N ASP A 105 3.64 2.90 5.22
CA ASP A 105 4.23 4.07 4.59
C ASP A 105 4.14 5.29 5.52
N SER A 106 4.99 5.28 6.55
CA SER A 106 4.96 6.26 7.64
C SER A 106 5.22 7.70 7.18
N THR A 107 5.90 7.89 6.05
CA THR A 107 6.19 9.20 5.43
C THR A 107 5.20 9.59 4.33
N ASN A 108 4.32 8.69 3.89
CA ASN A 108 3.55 8.78 2.63
C ASN A 108 4.43 8.87 1.37
N SER A 109 5.75 8.64 1.45
CA SER A 109 6.64 8.94 0.33
C SER A 109 6.36 8.04 -0.87
N ILE A 110 6.13 6.75 -0.65
CA ILE A 110 5.85 5.80 -1.74
C ILE A 110 4.45 6.04 -2.30
N THR A 111 3.47 6.25 -1.42
CA THR A 111 2.09 6.53 -1.83
C THR A 111 2.01 7.77 -2.73
N PHE A 112 2.79 8.82 -2.41
CA PHE A 112 2.88 10.03 -3.23
C PHE A 112 3.69 9.83 -4.51
N GLU A 113 4.83 9.15 -4.45
CA GLU A 113 5.67 8.85 -5.62
C GLU A 113 4.87 8.14 -6.72
N TYR A 114 4.05 7.15 -6.34
CA TYR A 114 3.21 6.38 -7.26
C TYR A 114 1.79 6.94 -7.43
N ALA A 115 1.52 8.15 -6.93
CA ALA A 115 0.23 8.85 -7.03
C ALA A 115 -0.99 7.99 -6.67
N VAL A 116 -0.87 7.14 -5.65
CA VAL A 116 -1.95 6.23 -5.23
C VAL A 116 -2.98 6.99 -4.41
N LYS A 117 -4.22 7.03 -4.92
CA LYS A 117 -5.37 7.70 -4.27
C LYS A 117 -6.42 6.72 -3.77
N ASP A 118 -6.48 5.54 -4.38
CA ASP A 118 -7.51 4.53 -4.12
C ASP A 118 -6.89 3.26 -3.54
N TYR A 119 -7.65 2.62 -2.65
CA TYR A 119 -7.28 1.34 -2.04
C TYR A 119 -8.36 0.29 -2.35
N PRO A 120 -7.96 -0.94 -2.71
CA PRO A 120 -6.58 -1.40 -2.91
C PRO A 120 -6.03 -0.93 -4.28
N THR A 121 -4.71 -0.85 -4.41
CA THR A 121 -4.03 -0.67 -5.71
C THR A 121 -2.84 -1.62 -5.82
N LEU A 122 -2.70 -2.31 -6.94
CA LEU A 122 -1.50 -3.07 -7.30
C LEU A 122 -0.81 -2.39 -8.47
N ILE A 123 0.50 -2.21 -8.36
CA ILE A 123 1.36 -1.71 -9.43
C ILE A 123 2.44 -2.76 -9.69
N LEU A 124 2.69 -3.06 -10.96
CA LEU A 124 3.83 -3.87 -11.38
C LEU A 124 4.88 -2.97 -12.01
N LEU A 125 6.13 -3.18 -11.60
CA LEU A 125 7.29 -2.49 -12.10
C LEU A 125 8.20 -3.45 -12.86
N ASN A 126 8.75 -2.97 -13.96
CA ASN A 126 9.85 -3.62 -14.68
C ASN A 126 11.01 -2.64 -14.75
N LYS A 127 12.18 -3.02 -14.21
CA LYS A 127 13.37 -2.15 -14.15
C LYS A 127 13.06 -0.77 -13.56
N GLY A 128 12.31 -0.75 -12.45
CA GLY A 128 11.89 0.46 -11.76
C GLY A 128 10.79 1.29 -12.45
N LYS A 129 10.29 0.87 -13.62
CA LYS A 129 9.23 1.58 -14.34
C LYS A 129 7.89 0.89 -14.18
N GLU A 130 6.85 1.65 -13.90
CA GLU A 130 5.47 1.16 -13.91
C GLU A 130 5.08 0.68 -15.30
N VAL A 131 4.61 -0.56 -15.37
CA VAL A 131 4.14 -1.22 -16.61
C VAL A 131 2.69 -1.67 -16.52
N PHE A 132 2.15 -1.79 -15.30
CA PHE A 132 0.78 -2.21 -15.06
C PHE A 132 0.26 -1.65 -13.74
N ARG A 133 -1.03 -1.30 -13.70
CA ARG A 133 -1.74 -0.85 -12.50
C ARG A 133 -3.19 -1.33 -12.51
N THR A 134 -3.69 -1.76 -11.35
CA THR A 134 -5.10 -2.09 -11.18
C THR A 134 -5.59 -1.88 -9.74
N GLN A 135 -6.84 -1.45 -9.57
CA GLN A 135 -7.56 -1.52 -8.29
C GLN A 135 -8.35 -2.83 -8.12
N HIS A 136 -8.49 -3.64 -9.18
CA HIS A 136 -9.25 -4.89 -9.18
C HIS A 136 -8.32 -6.06 -9.47
N ILE A 137 -7.79 -6.65 -8.40
CA ILE A 137 -6.78 -7.70 -8.48
C ILE A 137 -7.42 -9.01 -8.94
N ASN A 138 -7.28 -9.29 -10.24
CA ASN A 138 -7.64 -10.56 -10.85
C ASN A 138 -6.39 -11.44 -11.03
N SER A 139 -6.34 -12.60 -10.37
CA SER A 139 -5.18 -13.47 -10.44
C SER A 139 -4.81 -13.93 -11.84
N LYS A 140 -5.76 -14.11 -12.76
CA LYS A 140 -5.47 -14.58 -14.14
C LYS A 140 -4.79 -13.48 -14.96
N GLU A 141 -5.32 -12.27 -14.88
CA GLU A 141 -4.76 -11.08 -15.53
C GLU A 141 -3.35 -10.81 -15.01
N ILE A 142 -3.20 -10.70 -13.69
CA ILE A 142 -1.91 -10.41 -13.07
C ILE A 142 -0.91 -11.54 -13.32
N SER A 143 -1.35 -12.82 -13.32
CA SER A 143 -0.47 -13.93 -13.70
C SER A 143 0.04 -13.83 -15.14
N THR A 144 -0.74 -13.22 -16.04
CA THR A 144 -0.32 -12.99 -17.43
C THR A 144 0.77 -11.94 -17.49
N GLU A 145 0.56 -10.80 -16.80
CA GLU A 145 1.55 -9.73 -16.69
C GLU A 145 2.85 -10.23 -16.04
N LEU A 146 2.76 -10.89 -14.89
CA LEU A 146 3.92 -11.41 -14.17
C LEU A 146 4.71 -12.45 -14.98
N LYS A 147 4.04 -13.27 -15.80
CA LYS A 147 4.74 -14.20 -16.70
C LYS A 147 5.56 -13.47 -17.75
N GLN A 148 5.03 -12.38 -18.32
CA GLN A 148 5.79 -11.59 -19.29
C GLN A 148 7.01 -10.94 -18.63
N LEU A 149 6.87 -10.47 -17.40
CA LEU A 149 7.95 -9.84 -16.65
C LEU A 149 9.06 -10.80 -16.19
N THR A 150 8.73 -12.08 -16.01
CA THR A 150 9.65 -13.09 -15.45
C THR A 150 10.15 -14.11 -16.48
N ALA A 151 9.88 -13.89 -17.78
CA ALA A 151 10.27 -14.79 -18.87
C ALA A 151 11.75 -14.69 -19.31
N HIS A 152 12.60 -14.01 -18.55
CA HIS A 152 14.01 -13.77 -18.84
C HIS A 152 14.87 -14.05 -17.61
#